data_AF-C7C6Z9-F1
#
_entry.id   AF-C7C6Z9-F1
#
_cell.length_a   1.000
_cell.length_b   1.000
_cell.length_c   1.000
_cell.angle_alpha   90.00
_cell.angle_beta   90.00
_cell.angle_gamma   90.00
#
_symmetry.space_group_name_H-M   'P 1'
#
loop_
_entity.id
_entity.type
_entity.pdbx_description
1 polymer ?
#
loop_
_entity_poly.entity_id
_entity_poly.type
_entity_poly.pdbx_seq_one_letter_code
_entity_poly.pdbx_strand_id
1 'polypeptide(L)'
;MDATETAPDGWEPTLAAALLGAERAPLGEPSTLTALVTEADPGAALLARLAAEGAHHRAGLELGPEALTPLEERGQFGPDCPPAAATRLYGLLTEGTSARNRVEEWFERAAATGTRPPAWLLQALMLQRGTLPATAQAVVGAELDWLARACGEAPAGGSDAAEASDWTEGTVAERRAAFAAFRARDPEGARAALEPVFRKEKADAREALVHALATGLSAADEPFLEACLDDRASGVRLAAQHLLPGLPGSRYAERMAARVRAALSVESKRKLLGGTTHNLVVTLPEESPDLVRDGVEANSWERRGGGARAGLLRAILARAPLHAFAGHPPRLWIELALRSEWADPVFHGLFSAAKRTRDPAWAEAMADITADAYEGKVTGVRRTNEVLGMWAEALDLLPDAEWEAQVAALIRARKIEVVLAVLGSGPEHFSESFSAALLDWLAFVTRGSDALRRDLAKPWVIARLGDRLWPSDDSAAAAAAILARLPEGEGDRLRTQLTGLTGVLELRAAIRRDFRPETTTGGTAQG
;
A
#
# COMPACT_ATOMS: atom_id res chain seq x y z
N MET A 1 39.36 -41.29 -18.21
CA MET A 1 38.38 -41.64 -17.16
C MET A 1 39.04 -41.27 -15.86
N ASP A 2 38.94 -39.99 -15.50
CA ASP A 2 39.29 -39.56 -14.15
C ASP A 2 38.26 -40.17 -13.21
N ALA A 3 38.75 -40.98 -12.26
CA ALA A 3 37.95 -41.40 -11.14
C ALA A 3 37.68 -40.15 -10.30
N THR A 4 36.50 -39.56 -10.49
CA THR A 4 35.95 -38.65 -9.48
C THR A 4 35.83 -39.45 -8.20
N GLU A 5 36.74 -39.19 -7.27
CA GLU A 5 36.79 -39.74 -5.93
C GLU A 5 35.45 -39.42 -5.25
N THR A 6 34.50 -40.36 -5.26
CA THR A 6 33.26 -40.26 -4.50
C THR A 6 33.65 -40.25 -3.03
N ALA A 7 33.52 -39.10 -2.38
CA ALA A 7 33.63 -39.02 -0.93
C ALA A 7 32.65 -40.05 -0.32
N PRO A 8 33.10 -40.92 0.60
CA PRO A 8 32.21 -41.89 1.23
C PRO A 8 31.08 -41.14 1.95
N ASP A 9 29.84 -41.55 1.73
CA ASP A 9 28.71 -41.03 2.50
C ASP A 9 28.87 -41.50 3.96
N GLY A 10 28.81 -40.59 4.93
CA GLY A 10 29.08 -40.89 6.35
C GLY A 10 28.14 -41.94 6.99
N TRP A 11 27.19 -42.46 6.21
CA TRP A 11 26.13 -43.37 6.61
C TRP A 11 26.62 -44.70 7.22
N GLU A 12 27.52 -45.43 6.54
CA GLU A 12 27.99 -46.72 7.04
C GLU A 12 28.70 -46.61 8.40
N PRO A 13 29.64 -45.66 8.60
CA PRO A 13 30.26 -45.43 9.91
C PRO A 13 29.26 -45.05 11.00
N THR A 14 28.29 -44.18 10.70
CA THR A 14 27.32 -43.71 11.68
C THR A 14 26.31 -44.79 12.06
N LEU A 15 25.91 -45.63 11.11
CA LEU A 15 25.07 -46.81 11.38
C LEU A 15 25.82 -47.83 12.27
N ALA A 16 27.12 -48.06 12.01
CA ALA A 16 27.94 -48.91 12.85
C ALA A 16 28.05 -48.35 14.29
N ALA A 17 28.23 -47.04 14.44
CA ALA A 17 28.24 -46.37 15.75
C ALA A 17 26.90 -46.52 16.49
N ALA A 18 25.77 -46.47 15.78
CA ALA A 18 24.44 -46.71 16.32
C ALA A 18 24.28 -48.14 16.87
N LEU A 19 24.80 -49.13 16.16
CA LEU A 19 24.73 -50.54 16.58
C LEU A 19 25.67 -50.87 17.76
N LEU A 20 26.80 -50.17 17.87
CA LEU A 20 27.79 -50.36 18.95
C LEU A 20 27.47 -49.56 20.22
N GLY A 21 26.70 -48.48 20.08
CA GLY A 21 26.34 -47.54 21.13
C GLY A 21 27.25 -46.31 21.18
N ALA A 22 26.65 -45.14 21.44
CA ALA A 22 27.30 -43.82 21.37
C ALA A 22 28.56 -43.66 22.23
N GLU A 23 28.68 -44.43 23.31
CA GLU A 23 29.84 -44.37 24.22
C GLU A 23 31.06 -45.17 23.74
N ARG A 24 30.86 -46.09 22.79
CA ARG A 24 31.85 -47.12 22.42
C ARG A 24 32.44 -46.96 21.02
N ALA A 25 31.90 -46.05 20.22
CA ALA A 25 32.35 -45.81 18.85
C ALA A 25 32.82 -44.35 18.69
N PRO A 26 34.06 -44.11 18.23
CA PRO A 26 34.49 -42.76 17.90
C PRO A 26 33.66 -42.22 16.74
N LEU A 27 33.09 -41.03 16.92
CA LEU A 27 32.39 -40.30 15.87
C LEU A 27 33.41 -39.98 14.75
N GLY A 28 33.11 -40.41 13.51
CA GLY A 28 33.99 -40.20 12.36
C GLY A 28 34.20 -38.73 12.00
N GLU A 29 35.12 -38.46 11.06
CA GLU A 29 35.50 -37.10 10.65
C GLU A 29 34.28 -36.23 10.26
N PRO A 30 34.32 -34.93 10.60
CA PRO A 30 33.21 -34.03 10.32
C PRO A 30 33.05 -33.79 8.81
N SER A 31 31.87 -34.15 8.28
CA SER A 31 31.36 -33.73 6.98
C SER A 31 30.52 -32.45 7.08
N THR A 32 30.18 -31.85 5.93
CA THR A 32 29.25 -30.72 5.83
C THR A 32 27.89 -30.98 6.48
N LEU A 33 27.38 -32.22 6.42
CA LEU A 33 26.12 -32.60 7.07
C LEU A 33 26.26 -32.73 8.58
N THR A 34 27.37 -33.33 9.06
CA THR A 34 27.60 -33.49 10.49
C THR A 34 27.95 -32.18 11.19
N ALA A 35 28.45 -31.18 10.45
CA ALA A 35 28.66 -29.83 10.97
C ALA A 35 27.35 -29.13 11.38
N LEU A 36 26.19 -29.64 10.93
CA LEU A 36 24.87 -29.16 11.35
C LEU A 36 24.43 -29.73 12.71
N VAL A 37 25.15 -30.71 13.26
CA VAL A 37 24.83 -31.33 14.54
C VAL A 37 25.39 -30.47 15.67
N THR A 38 24.51 -29.81 16.41
CA THR A 38 24.87 -28.91 17.52
C THR A 38 24.75 -29.56 18.90
N GLU A 39 24.30 -30.82 18.96
CA GLU A 39 24.06 -31.52 20.21
C GLU A 39 25.37 -31.90 20.92
N ALA A 40 25.43 -31.64 22.23
CA ALA A 40 26.60 -31.93 23.05
C ALA A 40 26.58 -33.32 23.69
N ASP A 41 25.38 -33.89 23.93
CA ASP A 41 25.23 -35.25 24.46
C ASP A 41 25.58 -36.28 23.37
N PRO A 42 26.46 -37.26 23.62
CA PRO A 42 26.87 -38.24 22.62
C PRO A 42 25.71 -39.02 22.00
N GLY A 43 24.68 -39.35 22.79
CA GLY A 43 23.50 -40.05 22.31
C GLY A 43 22.66 -39.18 21.39
N ALA A 44 22.38 -37.94 21.79
CA ALA A 44 21.65 -36.96 20.99
C ALA A 44 22.40 -36.61 19.69
N ALA A 45 23.72 -36.41 19.76
CA ALA A 45 24.56 -36.15 18.61
C ALA A 45 24.54 -37.31 17.61
N LEU A 46 24.62 -38.55 18.09
CA LEU A 46 24.52 -39.74 17.25
C LEU A 46 23.15 -39.85 16.57
N LEU A 47 22.05 -39.57 17.28
CA LEU A 47 20.71 -39.55 16.69
C LEU A 47 20.56 -38.45 15.62
N ALA A 48 21.10 -37.26 15.86
CA ALA A 48 21.09 -36.17 14.89
C ALA A 48 21.91 -36.50 13.64
N ARG A 49 23.10 -37.12 13.80
CA ARG A 49 23.92 -37.60 12.67
C ARG A 49 23.19 -38.68 11.87
N LEU A 50 22.59 -39.67 12.54
CA LEU A 50 21.79 -40.72 11.89
C LEU A 50 20.65 -40.12 11.06
N ALA A 51 19.97 -39.10 11.58
CA ALA A 51 18.90 -38.42 10.87
C ALA A 51 19.43 -37.70 9.62
N ALA A 52 20.51 -36.93 9.75
CA ALA A 52 21.07 -36.14 8.65
C ALA A 52 21.67 -37.02 7.55
N GLU A 53 22.57 -37.94 7.91
CA GLU A 53 23.25 -38.82 6.96
C GLU A 53 22.30 -39.88 6.41
N GLY A 54 21.36 -40.39 7.23
CA GLY A 54 20.33 -41.31 6.76
C GLY A 54 19.37 -40.67 5.77
N ALA A 55 18.98 -39.40 5.99
CA ALA A 55 18.19 -38.66 5.01
C ALA A 55 18.96 -38.44 3.71
N HIS A 56 20.25 -38.07 3.80
CA HIS A 56 21.12 -37.90 2.65
C HIS A 56 21.31 -39.20 1.85
N HIS A 57 21.64 -40.29 2.54
CA HIS A 57 21.77 -41.63 1.94
C HIS A 57 20.48 -42.03 1.24
N ARG A 58 19.33 -41.86 1.91
CA ARG A 58 18.01 -42.18 1.34
C ARG A 58 17.63 -41.31 0.15
N ALA A 59 18.08 -40.06 0.08
CA ALA A 59 17.81 -39.18 -1.05
C ALA A 59 18.56 -39.62 -2.33
N GLY A 60 19.67 -40.35 -2.18
CA GLY A 60 20.44 -40.93 -3.29
C GLY A 60 20.10 -42.39 -3.62
N LEU A 61 19.26 -43.06 -2.82
CA LEU A 61 18.87 -44.45 -3.06
C LEU A 61 18.19 -44.57 -4.43
N GLU A 62 18.61 -45.56 -5.22
CA GLU A 62 18.10 -45.84 -6.57
C GLU A 62 18.49 -44.83 -7.65
N LEU A 63 19.32 -43.82 -7.33
CA LEU A 63 19.87 -42.88 -8.31
C LEU A 63 21.28 -43.33 -8.75
N GLY A 64 21.48 -43.47 -10.06
CA GLY A 64 22.82 -43.64 -10.64
C GLY A 64 23.60 -42.31 -10.65
N PRO A 65 24.95 -42.33 -10.73
CA PRO A 65 25.77 -41.11 -10.79
C PRO A 65 25.34 -40.11 -11.87
N GLU A 66 24.82 -40.60 -12.99
CA GLU A 66 24.28 -39.81 -14.10
C GLU A 66 23.02 -39.01 -13.75
N ALA A 67 22.30 -39.39 -12.70
CA ALA A 67 21.15 -38.64 -12.18
C ALA A 67 21.57 -37.47 -11.28
N LEU A 68 22.84 -37.45 -10.82
CA LEU A 68 23.38 -36.42 -9.95
C LEU A 68 24.05 -35.34 -10.80
N THR A 69 23.27 -34.32 -11.16
CA THR A 69 23.81 -33.12 -11.81
C THR A 69 24.28 -32.14 -10.74
N PRO A 70 25.52 -31.63 -10.79
CA PRO A 70 25.97 -30.58 -9.88
C PRO A 70 25.02 -29.39 -9.93
N LEU A 71 24.53 -28.99 -8.76
CA LEU A 71 23.71 -27.79 -8.64
C LEU A 71 24.59 -26.55 -8.93
N GLU A 72 23.96 -25.53 -9.51
CA GLU A 72 24.55 -24.19 -9.55
C GLU A 72 24.97 -23.78 -8.14
N GLU A 73 26.14 -23.17 -7.98
CA GLU A 73 26.56 -22.69 -6.66
C GLU A 73 25.59 -21.64 -6.12
N ARG A 74 25.27 -21.73 -4.83
CA ARG A 74 24.43 -20.74 -4.17
C ARG A 74 25.18 -19.42 -4.06
N GLY A 75 24.78 -18.42 -4.85
CA GLY A 75 25.20 -17.03 -4.65
C GLY A 75 24.67 -16.51 -3.31
N GLN A 76 25.53 -16.35 -2.31
CA GLN A 76 25.18 -15.75 -1.02
C GLN A 76 25.40 -14.24 -1.07
N PHE A 77 24.37 -13.46 -0.76
CA PHE A 77 24.44 -11.99 -0.78
C PHE A 77 24.26 -11.42 0.63
N GLY A 78 25.32 -10.84 1.19
CA GLY A 78 25.31 -10.19 2.50
C GLY A 78 25.34 -11.18 3.69
N PRO A 79 25.65 -10.69 4.90
CA PRO A 79 25.64 -11.49 6.12
C PRO A 79 24.20 -11.84 6.54
N ASP A 80 24.09 -12.94 7.31
CA ASP A 80 22.83 -13.30 7.97
C ASP A 80 22.39 -12.17 8.91
N CYS A 81 21.08 -11.93 8.97
CA CYS A 81 20.50 -10.97 9.87
C CYS A 81 20.63 -11.44 11.33
N PRO A 82 20.51 -10.51 12.30
CA PRO A 82 20.58 -10.88 13.72
C PRO A 82 19.58 -11.97 14.10
N PRO A 83 19.91 -12.89 15.04
CA PRO A 83 19.02 -14.01 15.40
C PRO A 83 17.61 -13.59 15.80
N ALA A 84 17.47 -12.47 16.51
CA ALA A 84 16.16 -11.92 16.88
C ALA A 84 15.31 -11.55 15.65
N ALA A 85 15.92 -10.94 14.63
CA ALA A 85 15.25 -10.61 13.38
C ALA A 85 14.79 -11.88 12.65
N ALA A 86 15.63 -12.91 12.64
CA ALA A 86 15.32 -14.19 11.99
C ALA A 86 14.15 -14.92 12.69
N THR A 87 14.18 -15.04 14.02
CA THR A 87 13.07 -15.60 14.81
C THR A 87 11.78 -14.81 14.60
N ARG A 88 11.87 -13.48 14.50
CA ARG A 88 10.70 -12.64 14.26
C ARG A 88 10.11 -12.87 12.87
N LEU A 89 10.95 -12.94 11.83
CA LEU A 89 10.47 -13.24 10.47
C LEU A 89 9.73 -14.59 10.44
N TYR A 90 10.28 -15.61 11.10
CA TYR A 90 9.60 -16.91 11.20
C TYR A 90 8.18 -16.77 11.77
N GLY A 91 8.03 -16.08 12.90
CA GLY A 91 6.73 -15.81 13.52
C GLY A 91 5.78 -15.10 12.56
N LEU A 92 6.23 -14.04 11.89
CA LEU A 92 5.42 -13.30 10.92
C LEU A 92 4.98 -14.17 9.73
N LEU A 93 5.85 -15.05 9.23
CA LEU A 93 5.51 -15.99 8.15
C LEU A 93 4.45 -17.01 8.58
N THR A 94 4.43 -17.42 9.86
CA THR A 94 3.40 -18.32 10.39
C THR A 94 2.03 -17.68 10.55
N GLU A 95 1.97 -16.35 10.72
CA GLU A 95 0.69 -15.60 10.80
C GLU A 95 0.04 -15.40 9.42
N GLY A 96 0.80 -15.53 8.33
CA GLY A 96 0.30 -15.44 6.96
C GLY A 96 -0.22 -14.03 6.61
N THR A 97 -1.37 -13.94 5.95
CA THR A 97 -1.87 -12.69 5.33
C THR A 97 -2.07 -11.54 6.33
N SER A 98 -2.37 -11.83 7.61
CA SER A 98 -2.54 -10.78 8.64
C SER A 98 -1.24 -10.04 8.96
N ALA A 99 -0.08 -10.64 8.69
CA ALA A 99 1.24 -10.08 8.96
C ALA A 99 1.89 -9.42 7.73
N ARG A 100 1.21 -9.35 6.58
CA ARG A 100 1.80 -8.89 5.30
C ARG A 100 2.57 -7.57 5.43
N ASN A 101 1.96 -6.54 6.02
CA ASN A 101 2.59 -5.23 6.18
C ASN A 101 3.84 -5.30 7.09
N ARG A 102 3.87 -6.23 8.06
CA ARG A 102 5.02 -6.43 8.95
C ARG A 102 6.13 -7.22 8.28
N VAL A 103 5.79 -8.17 7.42
CA VAL A 103 6.76 -8.87 6.57
C VAL A 103 7.42 -7.87 5.62
N GLU A 104 6.65 -6.97 5.01
CA GLU A 104 7.18 -5.87 4.18
C GLU A 104 8.13 -4.96 4.97
N GLU A 105 7.70 -4.47 6.13
CA GLU A 105 8.56 -3.65 7.00
C GLU A 105 9.84 -4.40 7.40
N TRP A 106 9.78 -5.70 7.68
CA TRP A 106 10.96 -6.52 7.97
C TRP A 106 11.94 -6.56 6.78
N PHE A 107 11.44 -6.81 5.56
CA PHE A 107 12.27 -6.88 4.36
C PHE A 107 12.87 -5.52 3.98
N GLU A 108 12.15 -4.43 4.20
CA GLU A 108 12.71 -3.08 4.03
C GLU A 108 13.91 -2.84 4.95
N ARG A 109 13.87 -3.31 6.21
CA ARG A 109 14.99 -3.19 7.14
C ARG A 109 16.16 -4.09 6.75
N ALA A 110 15.88 -5.32 6.35
CA ALA A 110 16.89 -6.24 5.86
C ALA A 110 17.62 -5.65 4.63
N ALA A 111 16.86 -5.13 3.66
CA ALA A 111 17.42 -4.46 2.48
C ALA A 111 18.25 -3.23 2.85
N ALA A 112 17.76 -2.37 3.75
CA ALA A 112 18.47 -1.17 4.18
C ALA A 112 19.78 -1.46 4.94
N THR A 113 19.85 -2.60 5.62
CA THR A 113 21.06 -3.04 6.34
C THR A 113 21.96 -3.97 5.52
N GLY A 114 21.53 -4.36 4.32
CA GLY A 114 22.24 -5.33 3.48
C GLY A 114 22.36 -6.71 4.11
N THR A 115 21.41 -7.09 4.98
CA THR A 115 21.37 -8.40 5.66
C THR A 115 20.32 -9.30 5.02
N ARG A 116 20.46 -10.61 5.20
CA ARG A 116 19.52 -11.62 4.67
C ARG A 116 19.02 -12.59 5.74
N PRO A 117 17.87 -13.24 5.54
CA PRO A 117 17.46 -14.35 6.39
C PRO A 117 18.51 -15.47 6.39
N PRO A 118 18.81 -16.08 7.55
CA PRO A 118 19.63 -17.29 7.61
C PRO A 118 19.01 -18.46 6.84
N ALA A 119 19.86 -19.40 6.41
CA ALA A 119 19.47 -20.50 5.52
C ALA A 119 18.31 -21.37 6.05
N TRP A 120 18.16 -21.51 7.36
CA TRP A 120 17.06 -22.29 7.97
C TRP A 120 15.67 -21.69 7.72
N LEU A 121 15.58 -20.42 7.32
CA LEU A 121 14.31 -19.77 6.94
C LEU A 121 13.89 -20.02 5.49
N LEU A 122 14.79 -20.52 4.64
CA LEU A 122 14.52 -20.65 3.20
C LEU A 122 13.28 -21.50 2.90
N GLN A 123 13.06 -22.58 3.65
CA GLN A 123 11.89 -23.42 3.46
C GLN A 123 10.59 -22.66 3.76
N ALA A 124 10.54 -21.92 4.87
CA ALA A 124 9.38 -21.12 5.24
C ALA A 124 9.11 -20.01 4.21
N LEU A 125 10.18 -19.38 3.71
CA LEU A 125 10.12 -18.37 2.66
C LEU A 125 9.62 -18.94 1.33
N MET A 126 10.08 -20.14 0.96
CA MET A 126 9.64 -20.82 -0.26
C MET A 126 8.14 -21.14 -0.20
N LEU A 127 7.65 -21.66 0.95
CA LEU A 127 6.23 -21.92 1.16
C LEU A 127 5.35 -20.67 1.07
N GLN A 128 5.90 -19.51 1.38
CA GLN A 128 5.22 -18.21 1.34
C GLN A 128 5.57 -17.38 0.10
N ARG A 129 6.29 -17.94 -0.89
CA ARG A 129 6.87 -17.15 -1.99
C ARG A 129 5.84 -16.30 -2.74
N GLY A 130 4.63 -16.81 -2.95
CA GLY A 130 3.55 -16.09 -3.64
C GLY A 130 2.89 -14.96 -2.81
N THR A 131 3.20 -14.86 -1.52
CA THR A 131 2.67 -13.84 -0.61
C THR A 131 3.73 -12.86 -0.12
N LEU A 132 5.00 -13.06 -0.49
CA LEU A 132 6.09 -12.16 -0.15
C LEU A 132 5.92 -10.78 -0.82
N PRO A 133 6.33 -9.69 -0.13
CA PRO A 133 6.28 -8.34 -0.67
C PRO A 133 7.33 -8.16 -1.79
N ALA A 134 7.14 -7.16 -2.64
CA ALA A 134 8.08 -6.86 -3.73
C ALA A 134 9.51 -6.55 -3.21
N THR A 135 9.61 -5.95 -2.02
CA THR A 135 10.88 -5.66 -1.33
C THR A 135 11.69 -6.93 -1.00
N ALA A 136 11.04 -8.09 -0.87
CA ALA A 136 11.72 -9.35 -0.63
C ALA A 136 12.61 -9.77 -1.81
N GLN A 137 12.32 -9.33 -3.04
CA GLN A 137 13.10 -9.69 -4.22
C GLN A 137 14.56 -9.22 -4.10
N ALA A 138 14.78 -8.04 -3.51
CA ALA A 138 16.12 -7.49 -3.32
C ALA A 138 16.93 -8.23 -2.24
N VAL A 139 16.27 -8.98 -1.35
CA VAL A 139 16.90 -9.64 -0.20
C VAL A 139 17.05 -11.15 -0.40
N VAL A 140 16.00 -11.81 -0.88
CA VAL A 140 15.95 -13.28 -1.02
C VAL A 140 15.57 -13.77 -2.41
N GLY A 141 15.33 -12.86 -3.36
CA GLY A 141 14.88 -13.23 -4.72
C GLY A 141 15.80 -14.25 -5.39
N ALA A 142 17.09 -13.90 -5.51
CA ALA A 142 18.10 -14.78 -6.11
C ALA A 142 18.22 -16.13 -5.39
N GLU A 143 18.13 -16.16 -4.05
CA GLU A 143 18.21 -17.41 -3.27
C GLU A 143 16.98 -18.29 -3.45
N LEU A 144 15.78 -17.69 -3.53
CA LEU A 144 14.54 -18.43 -3.81
C LEU A 144 14.47 -18.88 -5.28
N ASP A 145 14.99 -18.09 -6.22
CA ASP A 145 15.08 -18.49 -7.63
C ASP A 145 16.07 -19.65 -7.81
N TRP A 146 17.23 -19.59 -7.15
CA TRP A 146 18.19 -20.68 -7.09
C TRP A 146 17.56 -21.95 -6.49
N LEU A 147 16.89 -21.83 -5.33
CA LEU A 147 16.29 -22.98 -4.67
C LEU A 147 15.16 -23.60 -5.51
N ALA A 148 14.36 -22.78 -6.20
CA ALA A 148 13.34 -23.27 -7.12
C ALA A 148 13.95 -24.10 -8.24
N ARG A 149 15.00 -23.58 -8.91
CA ARG A 149 15.73 -24.34 -9.95
C ARG A 149 16.30 -25.63 -9.40
N ALA A 150 16.89 -25.60 -8.20
CA ALA A 150 17.45 -26.79 -7.55
C ALA A 150 16.40 -27.85 -7.24
N CYS A 151 15.15 -27.45 -6.96
CA CYS A 151 14.02 -28.34 -6.74
C CYS A 151 13.28 -28.74 -8.04
N GLY A 152 13.74 -28.31 -9.22
CA GLY A 152 13.05 -28.56 -10.50
C GLY A 152 11.78 -27.72 -10.68
N GLU A 153 11.60 -26.67 -9.90
CA GLU A 153 10.49 -25.72 -10.01
C GLU A 153 10.87 -24.54 -10.92
N ALA A 154 9.86 -23.93 -11.56
CA ALA A 154 10.09 -22.71 -12.32
C ALA A 154 10.43 -21.54 -11.36
N PRO A 155 11.51 -20.76 -11.61
CA PRO A 155 11.76 -19.56 -10.85
C PRO A 155 10.65 -18.53 -11.12
N ALA A 156 10.14 -17.88 -10.07
CA ALA A 156 9.19 -16.80 -10.17
C ALA A 156 9.86 -15.49 -10.62
N GLY A 157 11.16 -15.34 -10.35
CA GLY A 157 11.99 -14.19 -10.73
C GLY A 157 13.07 -14.57 -11.73
N GLY A 158 12.68 -14.80 -13.00
CA GLY A 158 13.65 -14.72 -14.10
C GLY A 158 14.16 -13.28 -14.23
N SER A 159 15.19 -12.95 -13.47
CA SER A 159 15.94 -11.68 -13.55
C SER A 159 17.11 -11.74 -14.54
N ASP A 160 17.16 -12.76 -15.39
CA ASP A 160 17.76 -12.59 -16.71
C ASP A 160 16.84 -11.63 -17.49
N ALA A 161 17.28 -10.38 -17.54
CA ALA A 161 16.88 -9.34 -18.47
C ALA A 161 15.64 -9.65 -19.30
N ALA A 162 14.53 -8.96 -19.01
CA ALA A 162 13.85 -8.06 -19.96
C ALA A 162 13.88 -8.38 -21.47
N GLU A 163 13.92 -9.64 -21.90
CA GLU A 163 13.26 -10.06 -23.11
C GLU A 163 11.79 -9.84 -22.81
N ALA A 164 11.22 -8.89 -23.55
CA ALA A 164 9.81 -8.61 -23.49
C ALA A 164 9.07 -9.93 -23.60
N SER A 165 8.54 -10.44 -22.48
CA SER A 165 7.48 -11.44 -22.55
C SER A 165 6.48 -10.89 -23.55
N ASP A 166 6.26 -11.65 -24.62
CA ASP A 166 5.41 -11.20 -25.71
C ASP A 166 4.03 -10.92 -25.12
N TRP A 167 3.63 -9.65 -25.11
CA TRP A 167 2.36 -9.22 -24.53
C TRP A 167 1.16 -9.89 -25.24
N THR A 168 1.39 -10.53 -26.39
CA THR A 168 0.37 -11.29 -27.13
C THR A 168 0.10 -12.69 -26.54
N GLU A 169 0.99 -13.24 -25.71
CA GLU A 169 0.87 -14.60 -25.16
C GLU A 169 0.63 -14.64 -23.64
N GLY A 170 0.04 -15.73 -23.15
CA GLY A 170 -0.27 -15.94 -21.72
C GLY A 170 -1.70 -15.58 -21.32
N THR A 171 -1.95 -15.61 -20.02
CA THR A 171 -3.23 -15.22 -19.41
C THR A 171 -3.49 -13.72 -19.55
N VAL A 172 -4.74 -13.29 -19.39
CA VAL A 172 -5.10 -11.85 -19.46
C VAL A 172 -4.30 -11.00 -18.46
N ALA A 173 -4.01 -11.54 -17.27
CA ALA A 173 -3.24 -10.84 -16.25
C ALA A 173 -1.76 -10.70 -16.64
N GLU A 174 -1.14 -11.78 -17.13
CA GLU A 174 0.25 -11.77 -17.61
C GLU A 174 0.41 -10.83 -18.81
N ARG A 175 -0.49 -10.91 -19.79
CA ARG A 175 -0.51 -10.03 -20.95
C ARG A 175 -0.66 -8.56 -20.57
N ARG A 176 -1.53 -8.25 -19.61
CA ARG A 176 -1.69 -6.88 -19.09
C ARG A 176 -0.40 -6.37 -18.45
N ALA A 177 0.26 -7.20 -17.63
CA ALA A 177 1.51 -6.85 -16.98
C ALA A 177 2.64 -6.65 -18.00
N ALA A 178 2.79 -7.56 -18.95
CA ALA A 178 3.76 -7.47 -20.05
C ALA A 178 3.52 -6.23 -20.92
N PHE A 179 2.27 -5.93 -21.27
CA PHE A 179 1.92 -4.73 -22.03
C PHE A 179 2.20 -3.44 -21.23
N ALA A 180 1.90 -3.41 -19.93
CA ALA A 180 2.24 -2.27 -19.07
C ALA A 180 3.76 -2.06 -18.99
N ALA A 181 4.56 -3.14 -18.91
CA ALA A 181 6.02 -3.06 -18.96
C ALA A 181 6.53 -2.59 -20.34
N PHE A 182 5.89 -2.99 -21.44
CA PHE A 182 6.19 -2.45 -22.77
C PHE A 182 5.87 -0.95 -22.83
N ARG A 183 4.70 -0.52 -22.34
CA ARG A 183 4.32 0.90 -22.24
C ARG A 183 5.29 1.74 -21.42
N ALA A 184 5.78 1.21 -20.30
CA ALA A 184 6.75 1.92 -19.46
C ALA A 184 8.06 2.24 -20.21
N ARG A 185 8.42 1.43 -21.22
CA ARG A 185 9.62 1.62 -22.05
C ARG A 185 9.34 2.46 -23.30
N ASP A 186 8.26 2.17 -24.01
CA ASP A 186 7.88 2.84 -25.26
C ASP A 186 6.34 2.95 -25.38
N PRO A 187 5.73 4.03 -24.88
CA PRO A 187 4.30 4.25 -24.99
C PRO A 187 3.83 4.37 -26.47
N GLU A 188 4.61 4.98 -27.35
CA GLU A 188 4.15 5.14 -28.73
C GLU A 188 4.16 3.79 -29.47
N GLY A 189 5.27 3.06 -29.41
CA GLY A 189 5.42 1.76 -30.05
C GLY A 189 4.43 0.72 -29.53
N ALA A 190 4.19 0.68 -28.22
CA ALA A 190 3.19 -0.24 -27.67
C ALA A 190 1.75 0.11 -28.10
N ARG A 191 1.43 1.38 -28.39
CA ARG A 191 0.10 1.75 -28.93
C ARG A 191 -0.01 1.29 -30.37
N ALA A 192 1.01 1.57 -31.16
CA ALA A 192 1.11 1.17 -32.56
C ALA A 192 1.06 -0.36 -32.74
N ALA A 193 1.58 -1.12 -31.77
CA ALA A 193 1.49 -2.58 -31.73
C ALA A 193 0.07 -3.08 -31.36
N LEU A 194 -0.63 -2.40 -30.45
CA LEU A 194 -1.96 -2.80 -29.99
C LEU A 194 -3.07 -2.52 -31.02
N GLU A 195 -3.09 -1.32 -31.60
CA GLU A 195 -4.18 -0.83 -32.45
C GLU A 195 -4.59 -1.80 -33.59
N PRO A 196 -3.67 -2.41 -34.36
CA PRO A 196 -4.02 -3.28 -35.48
C PRO A 196 -4.66 -4.61 -35.06
N VAL A 197 -4.34 -5.11 -33.88
CA VAL A 197 -4.84 -6.41 -33.37
C VAL A 197 -5.98 -6.26 -32.38
N PHE A 198 -6.19 -5.06 -31.83
CA PHE A 198 -7.16 -4.79 -30.77
C PHE A 198 -8.55 -5.36 -31.05
N ARG A 199 -9.10 -5.16 -32.25
CA ARG A 199 -10.45 -5.66 -32.60
C ARG A 199 -10.57 -7.18 -32.65
N LYS A 200 -9.45 -7.91 -32.78
CA LYS A 200 -9.40 -9.38 -32.80
C LYS A 200 -9.35 -9.98 -31.39
N GLU A 201 -8.95 -9.19 -30.40
CA GLU A 201 -8.88 -9.62 -29.01
C GLU A 201 -10.26 -9.91 -28.42
N LYS A 202 -10.32 -10.81 -27.44
CA LYS A 202 -11.51 -11.06 -26.63
C LYS A 202 -11.81 -9.84 -25.74
N ALA A 203 -13.06 -9.72 -25.28
CA ALA A 203 -13.54 -8.52 -24.58
C ALA A 203 -12.78 -8.23 -23.27
N ASP A 204 -12.50 -9.28 -22.49
CA ASP A 204 -11.70 -9.25 -21.26
C ASP A 204 -10.25 -8.82 -21.52
N ALA A 205 -9.61 -9.37 -22.56
CA ALA A 205 -8.29 -8.95 -22.98
C ALA A 205 -8.26 -7.48 -23.45
N ARG A 206 -9.24 -7.04 -24.26
CA ARG A 206 -9.37 -5.63 -24.66
C ARG A 206 -9.47 -4.70 -23.47
N GLU A 207 -10.34 -5.02 -22.51
CA GLU A 207 -10.51 -4.21 -21.28
C GLU A 207 -9.20 -4.12 -20.50
N ALA A 208 -8.54 -5.25 -20.25
CA ALA A 208 -7.28 -5.30 -19.53
C ALA A 208 -6.16 -4.51 -20.22
N LEU A 209 -6.07 -4.60 -21.56
CA LEU A 209 -5.09 -3.86 -22.36
C LEU A 209 -5.39 -2.36 -22.39
N VAL A 210 -6.66 -1.95 -22.49
CA VAL A 210 -7.04 -0.52 -22.36
C VAL A 210 -6.65 0.02 -20.99
N HIS A 211 -6.91 -0.71 -19.90
CA HIS A 211 -6.48 -0.30 -18.56
C HIS A 211 -4.95 -0.13 -18.45
N ALA A 212 -4.17 -0.91 -19.18
CA ALA A 212 -2.71 -0.80 -19.16
C ALA A 212 -2.18 0.47 -19.85
N LEU A 213 -2.97 1.17 -20.67
CA LEU A 213 -2.62 2.50 -21.19
C LEU A 213 -2.49 3.57 -20.10
N ALA A 214 -2.97 3.32 -18.87
CA ALA A 214 -2.68 4.18 -17.73
C ALA A 214 -1.17 4.41 -17.52
N THR A 215 -0.35 3.41 -17.86
CA THR A 215 1.11 3.52 -17.81
C THR A 215 1.60 4.32 -19.00
N GLY A 216 2.19 5.50 -18.74
CA GLY A 216 2.66 6.39 -19.80
C GLY A 216 1.54 7.06 -20.61
N LEU A 217 0.34 7.21 -20.01
CA LEU A 217 -0.81 7.85 -20.64
C LEU A 217 -0.45 9.24 -21.18
N SER A 218 -0.77 9.48 -22.45
CA SER A 218 -0.38 10.69 -23.17
C SER A 218 -1.48 11.17 -24.14
N ALA A 219 -1.35 12.39 -24.64
CA ALA A 219 -2.27 12.93 -25.65
C ALA A 219 -2.31 12.08 -26.94
N ALA A 220 -1.24 11.34 -27.25
CA ALA A 220 -1.19 10.46 -28.43
C ALA A 220 -2.14 9.25 -28.31
N ASP A 221 -2.57 8.90 -27.09
CA ASP A 221 -3.50 7.81 -26.84
C ASP A 221 -4.97 8.24 -27.03
N GLU A 222 -5.25 9.54 -27.10
CA GLU A 222 -6.62 10.08 -27.18
C GLU A 222 -7.42 9.51 -28.36
N PRO A 223 -6.93 9.47 -29.61
CA PRO A 223 -7.75 8.97 -30.73
C PRO A 223 -8.16 7.51 -30.54
N PHE A 224 -7.29 6.68 -29.95
CA PHE A 224 -7.58 5.29 -29.65
C PHE A 224 -8.60 5.15 -28.51
N LEU A 225 -8.44 5.92 -27.42
CA LEU A 225 -9.38 5.91 -26.30
C LEU A 225 -10.76 6.44 -26.69
N GLU A 226 -10.85 7.47 -27.54
CA GLU A 226 -12.12 7.96 -28.09
C GLU A 226 -12.83 6.87 -28.92
N ALA A 227 -12.09 6.10 -29.72
CA ALA A 227 -12.67 4.95 -30.43
C ALA A 227 -13.13 3.84 -29.48
N CYS A 228 -12.46 3.65 -28.34
CA CYS A 228 -12.84 2.67 -27.32
C CYS A 228 -14.15 3.03 -26.59
N LEU A 229 -14.55 4.31 -26.57
CA LEU A 229 -15.86 4.71 -26.02
C LEU A 229 -17.04 4.11 -26.80
N ASP A 230 -16.82 3.71 -28.05
CA ASP A 230 -17.83 3.10 -28.92
C ASP A 230 -17.67 1.57 -29.04
N ASP A 231 -16.82 0.94 -28.21
CA ASP A 231 -16.65 -0.53 -28.20
C ASP A 231 -17.93 -1.23 -27.73
N ARG A 232 -18.23 -2.40 -28.30
CA ARG A 232 -19.38 -3.23 -27.92
C ARG A 232 -19.33 -3.74 -26.47
N ALA A 233 -18.13 -3.97 -25.93
CA ALA A 233 -17.94 -4.46 -24.57
C ALA A 233 -18.00 -3.30 -23.56
N SER A 234 -18.85 -3.41 -22.55
CA SER A 234 -19.00 -2.37 -21.51
C SER A 234 -17.71 -2.13 -20.73
N GLY A 235 -16.96 -3.18 -20.40
CA GLY A 235 -15.67 -3.05 -19.70
C GLY A 235 -14.66 -2.20 -20.46
N VAL A 236 -14.58 -2.36 -21.79
CA VAL A 236 -13.70 -1.55 -22.65
C VAL A 236 -14.11 -0.07 -22.64
N ARG A 237 -15.42 0.21 -22.74
CA ARG A 237 -15.94 1.58 -22.65
C ARG A 237 -15.62 2.21 -21.29
N LEU A 238 -15.87 1.48 -20.20
CA LEU A 238 -15.59 1.93 -18.83
C LEU A 238 -14.09 2.21 -18.63
N ALA A 239 -13.21 1.36 -19.16
CA ALA A 239 -11.77 1.57 -19.11
C ALA A 239 -11.36 2.87 -19.82
N ALA A 240 -11.89 3.15 -21.01
CA ALA A 240 -11.63 4.40 -21.73
C ALA A 240 -12.20 5.63 -21.00
N GLN A 241 -13.44 5.54 -20.48
CA GLN A 241 -14.07 6.59 -19.68
C GLN A 241 -13.30 6.91 -18.38
N HIS A 242 -12.56 5.93 -17.85
CA HIS A 242 -11.70 6.12 -16.68
C HIS A 242 -10.39 6.87 -17.03
N LEU A 243 -9.82 6.62 -18.21
CA LEU A 243 -8.53 7.20 -18.61
C LEU A 243 -8.62 8.59 -19.24
N LEU A 244 -9.66 8.85 -20.05
CA LEU A 244 -9.82 10.13 -20.74
C LEU A 244 -9.85 11.37 -19.82
N PRO A 245 -10.44 11.35 -18.60
CA PRO A 245 -10.33 12.47 -17.65
C PRO A 245 -8.89 12.82 -17.25
N GLY A 246 -7.93 11.91 -17.44
CA GLY A 246 -6.50 12.14 -17.22
C GLY A 246 -5.81 12.92 -18.34
N LEU A 247 -6.49 13.21 -19.45
CA LEU A 247 -5.97 13.94 -20.60
C LEU A 247 -6.61 15.35 -20.69
N PRO A 248 -6.09 16.37 -19.99
CA PRO A 248 -6.74 17.67 -19.86
C PRO A 248 -6.85 18.47 -21.17
N GLY A 249 -6.06 18.14 -22.19
CA GLY A 249 -6.10 18.76 -23.53
C GLY A 249 -6.92 17.99 -24.57
N SER A 250 -7.62 16.93 -24.16
CA SER A 250 -8.39 16.08 -25.08
C SER A 250 -9.74 16.68 -25.47
N ARG A 251 -10.31 16.21 -26.57
CA ARG A 251 -11.71 16.44 -26.98
C ARG A 251 -12.69 16.05 -25.88
N TYR A 252 -12.40 14.98 -25.14
CA TYR A 252 -13.19 14.58 -23.97
C TYR A 252 -13.19 15.68 -22.90
N ALA A 253 -12.01 16.19 -22.56
CA ALA A 253 -11.86 17.25 -21.58
C ALA A 253 -12.55 18.55 -22.03
N GLU A 254 -12.50 18.88 -23.33
CA GLU A 254 -13.23 20.02 -23.91
C GLU A 254 -14.75 19.86 -23.80
N ARG A 255 -15.29 18.67 -24.11
CA ARG A 255 -16.72 18.36 -23.92
C ARG A 255 -17.12 18.53 -22.45
N MET A 256 -16.29 18.04 -21.53
CA MET A 256 -16.58 18.16 -20.11
C MET A 256 -16.49 19.61 -19.61
N ALA A 257 -15.53 20.39 -20.09
CA ALA A 257 -15.42 21.82 -19.80
C ALA A 257 -16.62 22.60 -20.35
N ALA A 258 -17.12 22.25 -21.53
CA ALA A 258 -18.34 22.85 -22.08
C ALA A 258 -19.58 22.55 -21.22
N ARG A 259 -19.72 21.31 -20.74
CA ARG A 259 -20.80 20.92 -19.80
C ARG A 259 -20.69 21.65 -18.47
N VAL A 260 -19.49 21.84 -17.93
CA VAL A 260 -19.27 22.66 -16.73
C VAL A 260 -19.75 24.10 -16.95
N ARG A 261 -19.37 24.73 -18.07
CA ARG A 261 -19.82 26.10 -18.38
C ARG A 261 -21.33 26.23 -18.56
N ALA A 262 -21.99 25.19 -19.06
CA ALA A 262 -23.45 25.15 -19.16
C ALA A 262 -24.12 24.93 -17.80
N ALA A 263 -23.49 24.14 -16.92
CA ALA A 263 -24.07 23.75 -15.63
C ALA A 263 -23.77 24.72 -14.48
N LEU A 264 -22.63 25.43 -14.51
CA LEU A 264 -22.23 26.38 -13.48
C LEU A 264 -21.78 27.70 -14.07
N SER A 265 -22.25 28.78 -13.46
CA SER A 265 -21.74 30.12 -13.71
C SER A 265 -21.68 30.93 -12.41
N VAL A 266 -20.71 31.85 -12.34
CA VAL A 266 -20.61 32.81 -11.24
C VAL A 266 -21.10 34.16 -11.73
N GLU A 267 -22.26 34.58 -11.23
CA GLU A 267 -22.78 35.92 -11.49
C GLU A 267 -22.13 36.94 -10.55
N SER A 268 -21.60 38.01 -11.13
CA SER A 268 -20.94 39.09 -10.38
C SER A 268 -21.76 40.37 -10.45
N LYS A 269 -22.18 40.90 -9.30
CA LYS A 269 -22.95 42.16 -9.20
C LYS A 269 -22.20 43.18 -8.35
N ARG A 270 -21.99 44.38 -8.90
CA ARG A 270 -21.34 45.49 -8.17
C ARG A 270 -22.28 46.06 -7.12
N LYS A 271 -21.79 46.24 -5.89
CA LYS A 271 -22.56 46.84 -4.79
C LYS A 271 -22.51 48.37 -4.89
N LEU A 272 -23.60 49.02 -4.45
CA LEU A 272 -23.73 50.49 -4.42
C LEU A 272 -22.68 51.18 -3.54
N LEU A 273 -22.23 50.52 -2.46
CA LEU A 273 -21.26 51.05 -1.50
C LEU A 273 -19.80 50.65 -1.81
N GLY A 274 -19.53 50.13 -3.01
CA GLY A 274 -18.24 49.54 -3.38
C GLY A 274 -18.15 48.04 -3.07
N GLY A 275 -17.37 47.33 -3.88
CA GLY A 275 -17.23 45.86 -3.84
C GLY A 275 -18.13 45.11 -4.83
N THR A 276 -17.88 43.80 -4.96
CA THR A 276 -18.59 42.88 -5.86
C THR A 276 -19.19 41.74 -5.05
N THR A 277 -20.46 41.40 -5.30
CA THR A 277 -21.08 40.17 -4.81
C THR A 277 -20.99 39.10 -5.89
N HIS A 278 -20.63 37.88 -5.51
CA HIS A 278 -20.66 36.72 -6.39
C HIS A 278 -21.77 35.77 -5.93
N ASN A 279 -22.51 35.22 -6.89
CA ASN A 279 -23.51 34.17 -6.67
C ASN A 279 -23.25 33.01 -7.62
N LEU A 280 -23.35 31.78 -7.12
CA LEU A 280 -23.30 30.58 -7.96
C LEU A 280 -24.69 30.30 -8.53
N VAL A 281 -24.76 30.20 -9.85
CA VAL A 281 -25.94 29.73 -10.56
C VAL A 281 -25.67 28.32 -11.04
N VAL A 282 -26.53 27.38 -10.64
CA VAL A 282 -26.44 25.97 -10.99
C VAL A 282 -27.62 25.60 -11.89
N THR A 283 -27.31 25.05 -13.06
CA THR A 283 -28.27 24.44 -13.97
C THR A 283 -28.02 22.94 -13.99
N LEU A 284 -28.98 22.15 -13.50
CA LEU A 284 -28.82 20.71 -13.42
C LEU A 284 -28.80 20.08 -14.82
N PRO A 285 -27.81 19.22 -15.14
CA PRO A 285 -27.75 18.51 -16.41
C PRO A 285 -28.94 17.54 -16.59
N GLU A 286 -29.32 17.33 -17.85
CA GLU A 286 -30.26 16.28 -18.24
C GLU A 286 -29.50 15.05 -18.74
N GLU A 287 -30.08 13.87 -18.56
CA GLU A 287 -29.53 12.62 -19.10
C GLU A 287 -29.49 12.68 -20.62
N SER A 288 -28.38 12.20 -21.20
CA SER A 288 -28.26 12.09 -22.66
C SER A 288 -27.34 10.92 -23.04
N PRO A 289 -27.52 10.34 -24.24
CA PRO A 289 -26.61 9.30 -24.75
C PRO A 289 -25.15 9.77 -24.80
N ASP A 290 -24.90 11.06 -25.05
CA ASP A 290 -23.54 11.62 -25.08
C ASP A 290 -22.88 11.67 -23.71
N LEU A 291 -23.67 11.91 -22.63
CA LEU A 291 -23.16 11.82 -21.26
C LEU A 291 -22.82 10.38 -20.89
N VAL A 292 -23.69 9.43 -21.24
CA VAL A 292 -23.47 7.99 -21.02
C VAL A 292 -22.22 7.53 -21.75
N ARG A 293 -22.04 7.94 -23.01
CA ARG A 293 -20.82 7.66 -23.79
C ARG A 293 -19.56 8.13 -23.06
N ASP A 294 -19.61 9.30 -22.43
CA ASP A 294 -18.49 9.89 -21.68
C ASP A 294 -18.40 9.41 -20.21
N GLY A 295 -19.15 8.38 -19.84
CA GLY A 295 -19.10 7.74 -18.52
C GLY A 295 -19.78 8.53 -17.42
N VAL A 296 -20.74 9.40 -17.79
CA VAL A 296 -21.59 10.16 -16.88
C VAL A 296 -23.01 9.58 -16.98
N GLU A 297 -23.33 8.67 -16.07
CA GLU A 297 -24.62 8.00 -16.01
C GLU A 297 -25.39 8.40 -14.75
N ALA A 298 -26.72 8.48 -14.87
CA ALA A 298 -27.59 8.72 -13.74
C ALA A 298 -27.67 7.47 -12.86
N ASN A 299 -27.40 7.65 -11.57
CA ASN A 299 -27.68 6.61 -10.59
C ASN A 299 -29.07 6.84 -10.01
N SER A 300 -30.03 5.99 -10.37
CA SER A 300 -31.42 6.07 -9.90
C SER A 300 -31.58 5.86 -8.38
N TRP A 301 -30.57 5.27 -7.74
CA TRP A 301 -30.54 5.07 -6.29
C TRP A 301 -29.86 6.22 -5.53
N GLU A 302 -29.33 7.22 -6.25
CA GLU A 302 -28.72 8.38 -5.63
C GLU A 302 -29.77 9.22 -4.90
N ARG A 303 -29.67 9.22 -3.57
CA ARG A 303 -30.53 10.00 -2.68
C ARG A 303 -29.77 11.11 -1.96
N ARG A 304 -28.44 11.12 -2.00
CA ARG A 304 -27.62 12.19 -1.44
C ARG A 304 -27.49 13.35 -2.43
N GLY A 305 -27.47 14.57 -1.91
CA GLY A 305 -27.10 15.76 -2.68
C GLY A 305 -28.11 16.23 -3.73
N GLY A 306 -29.37 15.79 -3.70
CA GLY A 306 -30.42 16.32 -4.59
C GLY A 306 -30.85 15.44 -5.77
N GLY A 307 -30.56 14.14 -5.71
CA GLY A 307 -31.09 13.14 -6.65
C GLY A 307 -30.25 12.92 -7.92
N ALA A 308 -30.79 12.17 -8.88
CA ALA A 308 -30.06 11.69 -10.05
C ALA A 308 -29.37 12.81 -10.86
N ARG A 309 -30.06 13.94 -11.11
CA ARG A 309 -29.49 15.08 -11.86
C ARG A 309 -28.36 15.79 -11.12
N ALA A 310 -28.41 15.86 -9.80
CA ALA A 310 -27.30 16.37 -8.99
C ALA A 310 -26.10 15.40 -9.01
N GLY A 311 -26.37 14.09 -9.07
CA GLY A 311 -25.35 13.07 -9.34
C GLY A 311 -24.65 13.28 -10.69
N LEU A 312 -25.40 13.60 -11.75
CA LEU A 312 -24.82 13.96 -13.05
C LEU A 312 -23.92 15.20 -12.96
N LEU A 313 -24.38 16.25 -12.28
CA LEU A 313 -23.58 17.46 -12.04
C LEU A 313 -22.25 17.10 -11.36
N ARG A 314 -22.30 16.37 -10.24
CA ARG A 314 -21.11 15.92 -9.51
C ARG A 314 -20.17 15.13 -10.42
N ALA A 315 -20.71 14.21 -11.22
CA ALA A 315 -19.93 13.38 -12.14
C ALA A 315 -19.27 14.18 -13.27
N ILE A 316 -19.95 15.19 -13.82
CA ILE A 316 -19.41 16.13 -14.82
C ILE A 316 -18.25 16.90 -14.22
N LEU A 317 -18.46 17.51 -13.05
CA LEU A 317 -17.43 18.29 -12.37
C LEU A 317 -16.22 17.43 -12.01
N ALA A 318 -16.49 16.23 -11.49
CA ALA A 318 -15.45 15.27 -11.17
C ALA A 318 -14.55 15.00 -12.36
N ARG A 319 -15.08 14.92 -13.60
CA ARG A 319 -14.31 14.58 -14.81
C ARG A 319 -13.75 15.79 -15.57
N ALA A 320 -14.20 16.99 -15.24
CA ALA A 320 -13.77 18.20 -15.94
C ALA A 320 -12.30 18.54 -15.69
N PRO A 321 -11.61 19.15 -16.67
CA PRO A 321 -10.29 19.71 -16.44
C PRO A 321 -10.42 20.99 -15.58
N LEU A 322 -9.45 21.23 -14.69
CA LEU A 322 -9.51 22.39 -13.79
C LEU A 322 -9.51 23.75 -14.50
N HIS A 323 -8.97 23.83 -15.73
CA HIS A 323 -9.03 25.06 -16.53
C HIS A 323 -10.46 25.49 -16.87
N ALA A 324 -11.45 24.58 -16.78
CA ALA A 324 -12.87 24.93 -16.94
C ALA A 324 -13.36 25.95 -15.89
N PHE A 325 -12.64 26.08 -14.77
CA PHE A 325 -12.97 26.97 -13.65
C PHE A 325 -12.07 28.22 -13.59
N ALA A 326 -11.17 28.41 -14.55
CA ALA A 326 -10.13 29.44 -14.50
C ALA A 326 -10.63 30.90 -14.48
N GLY A 327 -11.93 31.14 -14.71
CA GLY A 327 -12.54 32.47 -14.63
C GLY A 327 -12.53 33.09 -13.23
N HIS A 328 -12.35 32.27 -12.18
CA HIS A 328 -12.33 32.70 -10.79
C HIS A 328 -11.36 31.85 -9.95
N PRO A 329 -10.85 32.38 -8.82
CA PRO A 329 -9.94 31.62 -7.96
C PRO A 329 -10.63 30.39 -7.33
N PRO A 330 -9.91 29.29 -7.07
CA PRO A 330 -10.46 28.06 -6.48
C PRO A 330 -11.31 28.30 -5.23
N ARG A 331 -10.79 29.12 -4.31
CA ARG A 331 -11.48 29.48 -3.05
C ARG A 331 -12.88 30.03 -3.28
N LEU A 332 -13.09 30.85 -4.32
CA LEU A 332 -14.40 31.44 -4.60
C LEU A 332 -15.41 30.39 -5.06
N TRP A 333 -15.00 29.46 -5.92
CA TRP A 333 -15.86 28.36 -6.37
C TRP A 333 -16.34 27.51 -5.19
N ILE A 334 -15.42 27.16 -4.29
CA ILE A 334 -15.71 26.31 -3.14
C ILE A 334 -16.58 27.06 -2.12
N GLU A 335 -16.28 28.33 -1.82
CA GLU A 335 -17.10 29.15 -0.93
C GLU A 335 -18.54 29.25 -1.44
N LEU A 336 -18.73 29.56 -2.72
CA LEU A 336 -20.06 29.69 -3.29
C LEU A 336 -20.80 28.35 -3.35
N ALA A 337 -20.08 27.24 -3.58
CA ALA A 337 -20.64 25.91 -3.50
C ALA A 337 -21.20 25.63 -2.10
N LEU A 338 -20.39 25.85 -1.04
CA LEU A 338 -20.78 25.63 0.36
C LEU A 338 -21.99 26.48 0.79
N ARG A 339 -22.19 27.64 0.18
CA ARG A 339 -23.33 28.54 0.44
C ARG A 339 -24.59 28.20 -0.34
N SER A 340 -24.48 27.35 -1.35
CA SER A 340 -25.60 26.97 -2.21
C SER A 340 -26.35 25.77 -1.65
N GLU A 341 -27.58 25.56 -2.15
CA GLU A 341 -28.33 24.31 -1.88
C GLU A 341 -27.67 23.07 -2.52
N TRP A 342 -26.68 23.27 -3.41
CA TRP A 342 -25.94 22.24 -4.15
C TRP A 342 -24.55 21.98 -3.56
N ALA A 343 -24.34 22.25 -2.27
CA ALA A 343 -23.04 22.11 -1.61
C ALA A 343 -22.40 20.74 -1.83
N ASP A 344 -23.09 19.64 -1.51
CA ASP A 344 -22.61 18.26 -1.70
C ASP A 344 -22.16 17.95 -3.13
N PRO A 345 -23.02 18.04 -4.18
CA PRO A 345 -22.63 17.65 -5.53
C PRO A 345 -21.54 18.55 -6.13
N VAL A 346 -21.55 19.85 -5.83
CA VAL A 346 -20.54 20.77 -6.36
C VAL A 346 -19.20 20.59 -5.64
N PHE A 347 -19.20 20.51 -4.31
CA PHE A 347 -17.98 20.29 -3.53
C PHE A 347 -17.30 18.97 -3.92
N HIS A 348 -18.01 17.84 -3.88
CA HIS A 348 -17.38 16.54 -4.16
C HIS A 348 -17.00 16.38 -5.65
N GLY A 349 -17.68 17.10 -6.54
CA GLY A 349 -17.29 17.22 -7.95
C GLY A 349 -15.95 17.93 -8.11
N LEU A 350 -15.81 19.11 -7.50
CA LEU A 350 -14.55 19.86 -7.49
C LEU A 350 -13.43 19.08 -6.78
N PHE A 351 -13.73 18.46 -5.64
CA PHE A 351 -12.82 17.60 -4.88
C PHE A 351 -12.24 16.48 -5.73
N SER A 352 -13.10 15.78 -6.49
CA SER A 352 -12.67 14.69 -7.37
C SER A 352 -11.78 15.18 -8.52
N ALA A 353 -12.04 16.37 -9.06
CA ALA A 353 -11.20 16.99 -10.07
C ALA A 353 -9.83 17.41 -9.50
N ALA A 354 -9.81 18.04 -8.32
CA ALA A 354 -8.59 18.41 -7.60
C ALA A 354 -7.76 17.17 -7.23
N LYS A 355 -8.39 16.10 -6.73
CA LYS A 355 -7.73 14.84 -6.39
C LYS A 355 -7.07 14.18 -7.61
N ARG A 356 -7.74 14.15 -8.77
CA ARG A 356 -7.18 13.57 -9.99
C ARG A 356 -5.96 14.35 -10.49
N THR A 357 -6.06 15.68 -10.44
CA THR A 357 -5.02 16.57 -10.99
C THR A 357 -3.90 16.86 -10.01
N ARG A 358 -4.13 16.63 -8.71
CA ARG A 358 -3.23 16.94 -7.59
C ARG A 358 -2.77 18.41 -7.62
N ASP A 359 -3.71 19.31 -7.96
CA ASP A 359 -3.41 20.74 -8.03
C ASP A 359 -3.31 21.35 -6.62
N PRO A 360 -2.15 21.92 -6.23
CA PRO A 360 -1.94 22.41 -4.88
C PRO A 360 -2.82 23.60 -4.53
N ALA A 361 -3.10 24.50 -5.49
CA ALA A 361 -3.92 25.68 -5.23
C ALA A 361 -5.38 25.30 -4.93
N TRP A 362 -5.90 24.24 -5.54
CA TRP A 362 -7.21 23.69 -5.19
C TRP A 362 -7.21 22.95 -3.85
N ALA A 363 -6.18 22.16 -3.56
CA ALA A 363 -6.06 21.44 -2.29
C ALA A 363 -6.01 22.40 -1.09
N GLU A 364 -5.13 23.41 -1.15
CA GLU A 364 -5.01 24.47 -0.14
C GLU A 364 -6.32 25.24 0.02
N ALA A 365 -6.92 25.69 -1.10
CA ALA A 365 -8.16 26.45 -1.05
C ALA A 365 -9.32 25.65 -0.44
N MET A 366 -9.42 24.34 -0.72
CA MET A 366 -10.43 23.46 -0.12
C MET A 366 -10.21 23.30 1.38
N ALA A 367 -8.98 23.03 1.81
CA ALA A 367 -8.66 22.89 3.23
C ALA A 367 -8.96 24.18 4.01
N ASP A 368 -8.55 25.33 3.48
CA ASP A 368 -8.72 26.63 4.14
C ASP A 368 -10.19 27.06 4.24
N ILE A 369 -10.95 26.99 3.14
CA ILE A 369 -12.33 27.49 3.15
C ILE A 369 -13.27 26.58 3.93
N THR A 370 -13.04 25.26 3.94
CA THR A 370 -13.84 24.33 4.73
C THR A 370 -13.54 24.47 6.22
N ALA A 371 -12.28 24.71 6.59
CA ALA A 371 -11.90 25.10 7.96
C ALA A 371 -12.62 26.38 8.40
N ASP A 372 -12.56 27.45 7.57
CA ASP A 372 -13.22 28.72 7.86
C ASP A 372 -14.74 28.57 7.95
N ALA A 373 -15.34 27.74 7.08
CA ALA A 373 -16.78 27.44 7.12
C ALA A 373 -17.17 26.71 8.40
N TYR A 374 -16.39 25.72 8.82
CA TYR A 374 -16.65 24.97 10.05
C TYR A 374 -16.49 25.85 11.31
N GLU A 375 -15.51 26.77 11.31
CA GLU A 375 -15.32 27.76 12.38
C GLU A 375 -16.33 28.92 12.33
N GLY A 376 -17.29 28.90 11.39
CA GLY A 376 -18.36 29.90 11.29
C GLY A 376 -17.92 31.26 10.73
N LYS A 377 -16.77 31.33 10.06
CA LYS A 377 -16.24 32.55 9.43
C LYS A 377 -16.81 32.80 8.03
N VAL A 378 -17.44 31.79 7.42
CA VAL A 378 -18.11 31.94 6.12
C VAL A 378 -19.59 32.24 6.31
N THR A 379 -19.99 33.46 5.99
CA THR A 379 -21.38 33.92 6.12
C THR A 379 -22.33 33.04 5.30
N GLY A 380 -23.40 32.55 5.94
CA GLY A 380 -24.43 31.74 5.27
C GLY A 380 -24.16 30.24 5.26
N VAL A 381 -23.00 29.79 5.73
CA VAL A 381 -22.70 28.37 5.92
C VAL A 381 -22.89 28.02 7.40
N ARG A 382 -23.65 26.96 7.68
CA ARG A 382 -23.85 26.47 9.05
C ARG A 382 -22.78 25.44 9.40
N ARG A 383 -22.36 25.44 10.66
CA ARG A 383 -21.50 24.39 11.20
C ARG A 383 -22.28 23.08 11.32
N THR A 384 -21.94 22.10 10.50
CA THR A 384 -22.58 20.78 10.46
C THR A 384 -21.54 19.65 10.38
N ASN A 385 -21.97 18.41 10.63
CA ASN A 385 -21.11 17.23 10.43
C ASN A 385 -20.74 17.01 8.96
N GLU A 386 -21.55 17.51 8.03
CA GLU A 386 -21.27 17.45 6.59
C GLU A 386 -20.09 18.35 6.23
N VAL A 387 -20.08 19.61 6.70
CA VAL A 387 -18.93 20.52 6.53
C VAL A 387 -17.68 19.97 7.21
N LEU A 388 -17.82 19.30 8.36
CA LEU A 388 -16.70 18.62 9.02
C LEU A 388 -16.14 17.48 8.15
N GLY A 389 -17.01 16.68 7.53
CA GLY A 389 -16.60 15.63 6.60
C GLY A 389 -15.89 16.19 5.37
N MET A 390 -16.43 17.27 4.78
CA MET A 390 -15.80 17.97 3.66
C MET A 390 -14.42 18.52 4.03
N TRP A 391 -14.26 19.05 5.25
CA TRP A 391 -12.96 19.52 5.72
C TRP A 391 -11.96 18.36 5.90
N ALA A 392 -12.40 17.25 6.49
CA ALA A 392 -11.55 16.07 6.65
C ALA A 392 -11.10 15.51 5.29
N GLU A 393 -12.01 15.40 4.33
CA GLU A 393 -11.68 15.01 2.95
C GLU A 393 -10.70 16.01 2.30
N ALA A 394 -10.95 17.32 2.43
CA ALA A 394 -10.10 18.36 1.85
C ALA A 394 -8.66 18.30 2.37
N LEU A 395 -8.46 18.00 3.65
CA LEU A 395 -7.13 17.81 4.20
C LEU A 395 -6.39 16.64 3.53
N ASP A 396 -7.08 15.55 3.15
CA ASP A 396 -6.46 14.41 2.46
C ASP A 396 -5.92 14.72 1.06
N LEU A 397 -6.19 15.91 0.51
CA LEU A 397 -5.57 16.38 -0.72
C LEU A 397 -4.20 17.01 -0.50
N LEU A 398 -3.89 17.40 0.74
CA LEU A 398 -2.61 18.05 1.06
C LEU A 398 -1.47 17.03 1.05
N PRO A 399 -0.24 17.47 0.73
CA PRO A 399 0.96 16.67 0.98
C PRO A 399 1.08 16.25 2.45
N ASP A 400 1.66 15.08 2.70
CA ASP A 400 1.71 14.47 4.04
C ASP A 400 2.26 15.42 5.12
N ALA A 401 3.33 16.16 4.81
CA ALA A 401 3.94 17.10 5.76
C ALA A 401 3.01 18.28 6.12
N GLU A 402 2.23 18.77 5.15
CA GLU A 402 1.27 19.85 5.38
C GLU A 402 0.04 19.35 6.13
N TRP A 403 -0.44 18.14 5.80
CA TRP A 403 -1.49 17.46 6.56
C TRP A 403 -1.10 17.34 8.04
N GLU A 404 0.11 16.83 8.33
CA GLU A 404 0.60 16.69 9.71
C GLU A 404 0.70 18.04 10.43
N ALA A 405 1.19 19.08 9.74
CA ALA A 405 1.30 20.42 10.31
C ALA A 405 -0.08 20.99 10.71
N GLN A 406 -1.08 20.84 9.83
CA GLN A 406 -2.46 21.28 10.08
C GLN A 406 -3.10 20.49 11.22
N VAL A 407 -3.01 19.16 11.20
CA VAL A 407 -3.58 18.32 12.26
C VAL A 407 -2.87 18.54 13.60
N ALA A 408 -1.56 18.75 13.61
CA ALA A 408 -0.82 19.14 14.81
C ALA A 408 -1.29 20.50 15.37
N ALA A 409 -1.64 21.45 14.51
CA ALA A 409 -2.25 22.71 14.94
C ALA A 409 -3.62 22.50 15.59
N LEU A 410 -4.46 21.61 15.03
CA LEU A 410 -5.75 21.22 15.61
C LEU A 410 -5.60 20.53 16.97
N ILE A 411 -4.60 19.65 17.10
CA ILE A 411 -4.22 19.01 18.36
C ILE A 411 -3.85 20.06 19.42
N ARG A 412 -2.96 21.01 19.07
CA ARG A 412 -2.56 22.11 19.97
C ARG A 412 -3.74 23.00 20.36
N ALA A 413 -4.63 23.30 19.42
CA ALA A 413 -5.85 24.07 19.64
C ALA A 413 -6.95 23.29 20.38
N ARG A 414 -6.72 22.02 20.71
CA ARG A 414 -7.68 21.11 21.39
C ARG A 414 -9.02 20.97 20.66
N LYS A 415 -9.00 20.97 19.32
CA LYS A 415 -10.18 20.76 18.47
C LYS A 415 -10.51 19.27 18.37
N ILE A 416 -10.86 18.64 19.50
CA ILE A 416 -10.96 17.18 19.65
C ILE A 416 -11.85 16.54 18.58
N GLU A 417 -13.05 17.09 18.36
CA GLU A 417 -14.02 16.57 17.38
C GLU A 417 -13.45 16.57 15.94
N VAL A 418 -12.65 17.57 15.60
CA VAL A 418 -12.02 17.70 14.28
C VAL A 418 -10.90 16.69 14.14
N VAL A 419 -10.03 16.60 15.16
CA VAL A 419 -8.95 15.61 15.19
C VAL A 419 -9.53 14.20 15.02
N LEU A 420 -10.62 13.87 15.71
CA LEU A 420 -11.30 12.57 15.54
C LEU A 420 -11.82 12.34 14.11
N ALA A 421 -12.33 13.37 13.45
CA ALA A 421 -12.85 13.26 12.08
C ALA A 421 -11.72 13.01 11.06
N VAL A 422 -10.57 13.68 11.22
CA VAL A 422 -9.44 13.58 10.27
C VAL A 422 -8.58 12.34 10.49
N LEU A 423 -8.50 11.80 11.71
CA LEU A 423 -7.67 10.61 11.98
C LEU A 423 -8.12 9.36 11.21
N GLY A 424 -9.35 9.33 10.72
CA GLY A 424 -9.84 8.25 9.85
C GLY A 424 -9.15 8.17 8.48
N SER A 425 -8.45 9.23 8.09
CA SER A 425 -7.80 9.39 6.80
C SER A 425 -6.42 10.07 6.95
N GLY A 426 -5.77 10.45 5.85
CA GLY A 426 -4.44 11.07 5.82
C GLY A 426 -3.27 10.13 5.47
N PRO A 427 -2.02 10.53 5.80
CA PRO A 427 -0.79 9.83 5.43
C PRO A 427 -0.74 8.37 5.85
N GLU A 428 -0.14 7.51 5.02
CA GLU A 428 0.07 6.09 5.35
C GLU A 428 1.04 5.92 6.52
N HIS A 429 2.07 6.77 6.60
CA HIS A 429 3.08 6.76 7.65
C HIS A 429 3.24 8.14 8.26
N PHE A 430 3.23 8.21 9.59
CA PHE A 430 3.42 9.44 10.34
C PHE A 430 4.87 9.67 10.72
N SER A 431 5.28 10.94 10.77
CA SER A 431 6.55 11.36 11.32
C SER A 431 6.64 11.06 12.81
N GLU A 432 7.88 10.97 13.31
CA GLU A 432 8.17 10.79 14.73
C GLU A 432 7.56 11.92 15.58
N SER A 433 7.74 13.17 15.15
CA SER A 433 7.22 14.35 15.86
C SER A 433 5.70 14.37 15.92
N PHE A 434 5.02 14.03 14.82
CA PHE A 434 3.57 13.99 14.79
C PHE A 434 3.03 12.83 15.64
N SER A 435 3.68 11.67 15.57
CA SER A 435 3.32 10.49 16.37
C SER A 435 3.39 10.76 17.87
N ALA A 436 4.44 11.43 18.33
CA ALA A 436 4.56 11.87 19.72
C ALA A 436 3.41 12.81 20.13
N ALA A 437 3.14 13.85 19.32
CA ALA A 437 2.06 14.80 19.59
C ALA A 437 0.67 14.14 19.61
N LEU A 438 0.44 13.16 18.72
CA LEU A 438 -0.81 12.41 18.66
C LEU A 438 -0.98 11.49 19.88
N LEU A 439 0.08 10.81 20.33
CA LEU A 439 0.03 9.98 21.53
C LEU A 439 -0.20 10.82 22.80
N ASP A 440 0.42 11.99 22.90
CA ASP A 440 0.15 12.95 23.99
C ASP A 440 -1.31 13.42 23.99
N TRP A 441 -1.85 13.69 22.80
CA TRP A 441 -3.25 14.05 22.64
C TRP A 441 -4.19 12.89 23.02
N LEU A 442 -3.88 11.65 22.61
CA LEU A 442 -4.64 10.46 23.02
C LEU A 442 -4.61 10.29 24.54
N ALA A 443 -3.45 10.46 25.18
CA ALA A 443 -3.31 10.42 26.63
C ALA A 443 -4.13 11.52 27.32
N PHE A 444 -4.25 12.70 26.72
CA PHE A 444 -5.11 13.77 27.21
C PHE A 444 -6.60 13.40 27.08
N VAL A 445 -7.05 12.96 25.91
CA VAL A 445 -8.47 12.63 25.65
C VAL A 445 -8.96 11.46 26.50
N THR A 446 -8.14 10.42 26.64
CA THR A 446 -8.46 9.23 27.45
C THR A 446 -8.62 9.53 28.94
N ARG A 447 -7.88 10.52 29.46
CA ARG A 447 -8.03 11.06 30.83
C ARG A 447 -9.20 12.02 30.99
N GLY A 448 -9.90 12.36 29.90
CA GLY A 448 -11.05 13.26 29.90
C GLY A 448 -12.33 12.66 30.50
N SER A 449 -13.49 13.15 30.06
CA SER A 449 -14.80 12.66 30.49
C SER A 449 -15.17 11.32 29.82
N ASP A 450 -16.15 10.60 30.37
CA ASP A 450 -16.69 9.38 29.75
C ASP A 450 -17.24 9.63 28.34
N ALA A 451 -17.80 10.82 28.11
CA ALA A 451 -18.27 11.21 26.78
C ALA A 451 -17.12 11.23 25.77
N LEU A 452 -15.98 11.83 26.12
CA LEU A 452 -14.79 11.88 25.27
C LEU A 452 -14.23 10.48 25.02
N ARG A 453 -14.17 9.61 26.04
CA ARG A 453 -13.77 8.21 25.86
C ARG A 453 -14.69 7.46 24.92
N ARG A 454 -16.02 7.64 25.05
CA ARG A 454 -16.99 7.02 24.14
C ARG A 454 -16.86 7.55 22.71
N ASP A 455 -16.63 8.83 22.54
CA ASP A 455 -16.43 9.43 21.21
C ASP A 455 -15.14 8.95 20.56
N LEU A 456 -14.06 8.79 21.34
CA LEU A 456 -12.81 8.16 20.88
C LEU A 456 -13.00 6.68 20.51
N ALA A 457 -13.87 5.96 21.23
CA ALA A 457 -14.16 4.55 20.99
C ALA A 457 -15.05 4.30 19.76
N LYS A 458 -15.87 5.29 19.35
CA LYS A 458 -16.86 5.16 18.26
C LYS A 458 -16.22 4.90 16.89
N PRO A 459 -15.14 5.57 16.49
CA PRO A 459 -14.35 5.17 15.33
C PRO A 459 -13.51 3.93 15.67
N TRP A 460 -13.47 2.92 14.78
CA TRP A 460 -12.50 1.80 14.87
C TRP A 460 -11.09 2.24 14.38
N VAL A 461 -10.77 3.51 14.53
CA VAL A 461 -9.57 4.15 13.95
C VAL A 461 -8.36 3.95 14.84
N ILE A 462 -8.53 3.90 16.17
CA ILE A 462 -7.41 3.89 17.12
C ILE A 462 -6.55 2.63 16.98
N ALA A 463 -7.16 1.47 16.78
CA ALA A 463 -6.41 0.25 16.52
C ALA A 463 -5.55 0.34 15.25
N ARG A 464 -6.06 1.01 14.20
CA ARG A 464 -5.37 1.18 12.92
C ARG A 464 -4.25 2.22 12.97
N LEU A 465 -4.22 3.09 13.97
CA LEU A 465 -3.10 4.03 14.15
C LEU A 465 -1.78 3.30 14.39
N GLY A 466 -1.79 2.05 14.88
CA GLY A 466 -0.57 1.28 15.06
C GLY A 466 0.20 1.05 13.76
N ASP A 467 -0.49 0.94 12.62
CA ASP A 467 0.14 0.82 11.29
C ASP A 467 0.79 2.13 10.82
N ARG A 468 0.25 3.27 11.27
CA ARG A 468 0.61 4.61 10.75
C ARG A 468 1.62 5.34 11.62
N LEU A 469 1.50 5.20 12.94
CA LEU A 469 2.39 5.85 13.91
C LEU A 469 3.84 5.42 13.71
N TRP A 470 4.75 6.31 14.06
CA TRP A 470 6.18 6.06 14.07
C TRP A 470 6.50 4.92 15.07
N PRO A 471 7.08 3.81 14.60
CA PRO A 471 7.33 2.66 15.47
C PRO A 471 8.64 2.86 16.23
N SER A 472 8.55 3.46 17.42
CA SER A 472 9.68 3.61 18.36
C SER A 472 9.37 2.95 19.70
N ASP A 473 10.41 2.64 20.47
CA ASP A 473 10.25 2.12 21.84
C ASP A 473 9.47 3.12 22.71
N ASP A 474 9.69 4.44 22.51
CA ASP A 474 8.96 5.50 23.21
C ASP A 474 7.47 5.53 22.81
N SER A 475 7.16 5.36 21.53
CA SER A 475 5.77 5.32 21.05
C SER A 475 5.03 4.09 21.58
N ALA A 476 5.69 2.93 21.60
CA ALA A 476 5.14 1.71 22.19
C ALA A 476 4.90 1.88 23.71
N ALA A 477 5.88 2.42 24.44
CA ALA A 477 5.75 2.70 25.87
C ALA A 477 4.64 3.70 26.17
N ALA A 478 4.49 4.76 25.37
CA ALA A 478 3.42 5.74 25.51
C ALA A 478 2.05 5.10 25.30
N ALA A 479 1.87 4.26 24.28
CA ALA A 479 0.62 3.54 24.03
C ALA A 479 0.26 2.58 25.19
N ALA A 480 1.23 1.79 25.67
CA ALA A 480 1.05 0.92 26.83
C ALA A 480 0.66 1.72 28.10
N ALA A 481 1.28 2.88 28.30
CA ALA A 481 1.01 3.73 29.44
C ALA A 481 -0.35 4.45 29.35
N ILE A 482 -0.92 4.64 28.16
CA ILE A 482 -2.31 5.09 27.96
C ILE A 482 -3.27 3.95 28.34
N LEU A 483 -3.02 2.74 27.84
CA LEU A 483 -3.84 1.56 28.13
C LEU A 483 -3.90 1.26 29.63
N ALA A 484 -2.75 1.27 30.32
CA ALA A 484 -2.66 0.97 31.75
C ALA A 484 -3.38 1.99 32.65
N ARG A 485 -3.59 3.22 32.17
CA ARG A 485 -4.27 4.29 32.92
C ARG A 485 -5.77 4.39 32.61
N LEU A 486 -6.30 3.53 31.75
CA LEU A 486 -7.71 3.55 31.40
C LEU A 486 -8.58 3.00 32.55
N PRO A 487 -9.64 3.70 32.99
CA PRO A 487 -10.50 3.25 34.10
C PRO A 487 -11.10 1.85 33.89
N GLU A 488 -11.22 1.05 34.95
CA GLU A 488 -11.89 -0.25 34.94
C GLU A 488 -13.42 -0.10 34.90
N GLY A 489 -14.13 -1.03 34.23
CA GLY A 489 -15.60 -1.15 34.31
C GLY A 489 -16.43 -0.51 33.19
N GLU A 490 -15.91 0.44 32.41
CA GLU A 490 -16.59 0.96 31.21
C GLU A 490 -15.58 1.22 30.08
N GLY A 491 -15.89 0.77 28.85
CA GLY A 491 -15.07 1.06 27.66
C GLY A 491 -14.32 -0.12 27.04
N ASP A 492 -14.88 -1.34 27.07
CA ASP A 492 -14.30 -2.54 26.43
C ASP A 492 -13.83 -2.27 25.00
N ARG A 493 -14.61 -1.50 24.23
CA ARG A 493 -14.25 -1.14 22.87
C ARG A 493 -12.98 -0.29 22.78
N LEU A 494 -12.83 0.71 23.63
CA LEU A 494 -11.63 1.56 23.63
C LEU A 494 -10.42 0.78 24.13
N ARG A 495 -10.61 -0.03 25.18
CA ARG A 495 -9.59 -0.94 25.70
C ARG A 495 -9.09 -1.87 24.62
N THR A 496 -9.97 -2.57 23.91
CA THR A 496 -9.62 -3.45 22.78
C THR A 496 -8.83 -2.72 21.69
N GLN A 497 -9.24 -1.50 21.33
CA GLN A 497 -8.52 -0.71 20.33
C GLN A 497 -7.12 -0.29 20.80
N LEU A 498 -6.98 0.13 22.06
CA LEU A 498 -5.69 0.51 22.65
C LEU A 498 -4.78 -0.71 22.85
N THR A 499 -5.33 -1.87 23.17
CA THR A 499 -4.58 -3.14 23.19
C THR A 499 -4.04 -3.47 21.81
N GLY A 500 -4.86 -3.39 20.76
CA GLY A 500 -4.43 -3.60 19.38
C GLY A 500 -3.35 -2.59 18.94
N LEU A 501 -3.56 -1.31 19.24
CA LEU A 501 -2.58 -0.26 18.99
C LEU A 501 -1.23 -0.55 19.66
N THR A 502 -1.25 -0.92 20.94
CA THR A 502 -0.05 -1.19 21.73
C THR A 502 0.71 -2.39 21.17
N GLY A 503 0.02 -3.52 20.96
CA GLY A 503 0.65 -4.73 20.42
C GLY A 503 1.27 -4.53 19.04
N VAL A 504 0.61 -3.75 18.17
CA VAL A 504 1.17 -3.40 16.86
C VAL A 504 2.42 -2.54 17.00
N LEU A 505 2.41 -1.50 17.84
CA LEU A 505 3.56 -0.62 18.04
C LEU A 505 4.75 -1.35 18.67
N GLU A 506 4.50 -2.21 19.66
CA GLU A 506 5.53 -3.04 20.29
C GLU A 506 6.19 -3.96 19.27
N LEU A 507 5.40 -4.63 18.42
CA LEU A 507 5.92 -5.50 17.37
C LEU A 507 6.77 -4.72 16.36
N ARG A 508 6.29 -3.57 15.87
CA ARG A 508 7.03 -2.76 14.89
C ARG A 508 8.29 -2.13 15.48
N ALA A 509 8.23 -1.66 16.73
CA ALA A 509 9.40 -1.18 17.45
C ALA A 509 10.43 -2.30 17.62
N ALA A 510 9.98 -3.53 17.92
CA ALA A 510 10.86 -4.69 18.03
C ALA A 510 11.49 -5.08 16.68
N ILE A 511 10.73 -5.07 15.57
CA ILE A 511 11.28 -5.24 14.21
C ILE A 511 12.45 -4.27 14.01
N ARG A 512 12.25 -2.97 14.28
CA ARG A 512 13.32 -1.98 14.09
C ARG A 512 14.50 -2.18 15.02
N ARG A 513 14.24 -2.59 16.27
CA ARG A 513 15.28 -2.85 17.26
C ARG A 513 16.20 -3.99 16.84
N ASP A 514 15.64 -5.05 16.25
CA ASP A 514 16.41 -6.22 15.85
C ASP A 514 17.47 -5.92 14.78
N PHE A 515 17.32 -4.82 14.03
CA PHE A 515 18.27 -4.37 13.00
C PHE A 515 19.16 -3.21 13.45
N ARG A 516 19.05 -2.74 14.70
CA ARG A 516 19.98 -1.73 15.22
C ARG A 516 21.34 -2.40 15.46
N PRO A 517 22.46 -1.77 15.06
CA PRO A 517 23.77 -2.26 15.45
C PRO A 517 23.84 -2.29 16.99
N GLU A 518 24.33 -3.39 17.56
CA GLU A 518 24.60 -3.44 18.99
C GLU A 518 25.54 -2.30 19.34
N THR A 519 25.03 -1.27 20.00
CA THR A 519 25.90 -0.26 20.60
C THR A 519 26.76 -0.99 21.61
N THR A 520 28.06 -1.07 21.34
CA THR A 520 29.06 -1.70 22.19
C THR A 520 29.22 -0.90 23.48
N THR A 521 28.23 -0.95 24.36
CA THR A 521 28.35 -0.52 25.76
C THR A 521 28.87 -1.70 26.56
N GLY A 522 30.18 -1.71 26.81
CA GLY A 522 30.77 -2.65 27.77
C GLY A 522 32.25 -3.00 27.60
N GLY A 523 33.05 -2.16 26.96
CA GLY A 523 34.50 -2.32 26.95
C GLY A 523 35.19 -1.25 27.79
N THR A 524 35.22 -1.39 29.12
CA THR A 524 36.32 -0.98 30.02
C THR A 524 35.84 -1.13 31.47
N ALA A 525 36.37 -2.13 32.17
CA ALA A 525 36.95 -2.03 33.53
C ALA A 525 36.96 -3.41 34.18
N GLN A 526 38.13 -4.05 34.16
CA GLN A 526 38.71 -4.62 35.38
C GLN A 526 40.20 -4.86 35.13
N GLY A 527 41.01 -4.02 35.77
CA GLY A 527 42.38 -4.34 36.13
C GLY A 527 42.43 -5.01 37.49
#